data_AF-A0A6J6C0R9-F1
#
_entry.id   AF-A0A6J6C0R9-F1
#
_cell.length_a   1.000
_cell.length_b   1.000
_cell.length_c   1.000
_cell.angle_alpha   90.00
_cell.angle_beta   90.00
_cell.angle_gamma   90.00
#
_symmetry.space_group_name_H-M   'P 1'
#
loop_
_entity.id
_entity.type
_entity.pdbx_description
1 polymer ?
#
loop_
_entity_poly.entity_id
_entity_poly.type
_entity_poly.pdbx_seq_one_letter_code
_entity_poly.pdbx_strand_id
1 'polypeptide(L)' 'MTVHKSQGQTYDEVQIDMGRGAFSPGQTYVALSRVRSLEGLYLTRAITMKDIMVDEDVLRFMSTKPNAALERII' A
#
# COMPACT_ATOMS: atom_id res chain seq x y z
N MET A 1 -12.77 -10.21 3.11
CA MET A 1 -11.33 -10.36 3.46
C MET A 1 -10.87 -9.06 4.10
N THR A 2 -10.02 -9.07 5.14
CA THR A 2 -9.44 -7.82 5.66
C THR A 2 -8.13 -7.50 4.95
N VAL A 3 -7.73 -6.23 4.91
CA VAL A 3 -6.45 -5.81 4.30
C VAL A 3 -5.27 -6.60 4.87
N HIS A 4 -5.21 -6.75 6.21
CA HIS A 4 -4.17 -7.54 6.88
C HIS A 4 -4.14 -9.00 6.43
N LYS A 5 -5.30 -9.64 6.26
CA LYS A 5 -5.37 -11.04 5.80
C LYS A 5 -5.07 -11.17 4.30
N SER A 6 -5.27 -10.10 3.52
CA SER A 6 -4.93 -10.05 2.09
C SER A 6 -3.43 -9.85 1.78
N GLN A 7 -2.60 -9.59 2.80
CA GLN A 7 -1.18 -9.29 2.60
C GLN A 7 -0.47 -10.44 1.86
N GLY A 8 0.22 -10.11 0.77
CA GLY A 8 0.91 -11.07 -0.08
C GLY A 8 0.04 -11.75 -1.15
N GLN A 9 -1.28 -11.50 -1.15
CA GLN A 9 -2.18 -12.01 -2.19
C GLN A 9 -2.29 -11.05 -3.37
N THR A 10 -2.67 -11.57 -4.53
CA THR A 10 -2.89 -10.80 -5.76
C THR A 10 -4.27 -11.14 -6.30
N TYR A 11 -5.02 -10.11 -6.71
CA TYR A 11 -6.38 -10.24 -7.21
C TYR A 11 -6.54 -9.53 -8.55
N ASP A 12 -7.48 -10.05 -9.33
CA ASP A 12 -7.83 -9.53 -10.65
C ASP A 12 -8.75 -8.32 -10.49
N GLU A 13 -9.72 -8.43 -9.59
CA GLU A 13 -10.67 -7.38 -9.23
C GLU A 13 -10.86 -7.32 -7.72
N VAL A 14 -10.98 -6.11 -7.18
CA VAL A 14 -11.23 -5.85 -5.76
C VAL A 14 -12.19 -4.68 -5.57
N GLN A 15 -13.10 -4.84 -4.62
CA GLN A 15 -13.80 -3.71 -4.02
C GLN A 15 -13.19 -3.42 -2.66
N ILE A 16 -12.58 -2.24 -2.50
CA ILE A 16 -11.95 -1.81 -1.26
C ILE A 16 -12.90 -0.89 -0.50
N ASP A 17 -13.24 -1.32 0.71
CA ASP A 17 -13.91 -0.49 1.69
C ASP A 17 -12.96 -0.10 2.81
N MET A 18 -12.61 1.19 2.86
CA MET A 18 -11.74 1.75 3.89
C MET A 18 -12.52 2.27 5.11
N GLY A 19 -13.85 2.07 5.16
CA GLY A 19 -14.70 2.52 6.27
C GLY A 19 -14.41 3.97 6.66
N ARG A 20 -14.01 4.18 7.93
CA ARG A 20 -13.66 5.51 8.47
C ARG A 20 -12.32 6.06 8.00
N GLY A 21 -11.41 5.22 7.52
CA GLY A 21 -10.02 5.60 7.34
C GLY A 21 -9.07 4.41 7.34
N ALA A 22 -7.88 4.60 6.77
CA ALA A 22 -6.73 3.83 7.23
C ALA A 22 -6.44 4.16 8.70
N PHE A 23 -6.03 3.16 9.48
CA PHE A 23 -5.70 3.32 10.90
C PHE A 23 -4.27 2.88 11.25
N SER A 24 -3.52 2.39 10.26
CA SER A 24 -2.15 1.94 10.42
C SER A 24 -1.29 2.42 9.25
N PRO A 25 -0.01 2.77 9.49
CA PRO A 25 0.96 3.01 8.41
C PRO A 25 0.98 1.88 7.39
N GLY A 26 1.07 2.25 6.11
CA GLY A 26 1.13 1.31 4.98
C GLY A 26 -0.18 0.58 4.63
N GLN A 27 -1.24 0.67 5.45
CA GLN A 27 -2.47 -0.09 5.22
C GLN A 27 -3.12 0.22 3.86
N THR A 28 -3.21 1.49 3.49
CA THR A 28 -3.75 1.91 2.18
C THR A 28 -2.92 1.37 1.02
N TYR A 29 -1.58 1.40 1.15
CA TYR A 29 -0.70 0.82 0.14
C TYR A 29 -0.89 -0.70 0.02
N VAL A 30 -0.99 -1.42 1.14
CA VAL A 30 -1.23 -2.87 1.11
C VAL A 30 -2.54 -3.17 0.40
N ALA A 31 -3.62 -2.47 0.72
CA ALA A 31 -4.93 -2.65 0.10
C ALA A 31 -4.89 -2.42 -1.42
N LEU A 32 -4.32 -1.30 -1.86
CA LEU A 32 -4.24 -0.93 -3.28
C LEU A 32 -3.29 -1.85 -4.06
N SER A 33 -2.18 -2.28 -3.46
CA SER A 33 -1.19 -3.13 -4.12
C SER A 33 -1.65 -4.58 -4.31
N ARG A 34 -2.84 -4.96 -3.86
CA ARG A 34 -3.36 -6.31 -4.09
C ARG A 34 -3.99 -6.49 -5.47
N VAL A 35 -4.40 -5.42 -6.14
CA VAL A 35 -5.01 -5.49 -7.47
C VAL A 35 -3.96 -5.39 -8.57
N ARG A 36 -4.09 -6.17 -9.63
CA ARG A 36 -3.13 -6.17 -10.75
C ARG A 36 -3.21 -4.93 -11.63
N SER A 37 -4.39 -4.33 -11.76
CA SER A 37 -4.61 -3.17 -12.62
C SER A 37 -5.68 -2.24 -12.06
N LEU A 38 -5.72 -1.00 -12.55
CA LEU A 38 -6.67 0.01 -12.08
C LEU A 38 -8.10 -0.29 -12.54
N GLU A 39 -8.28 -1.01 -13.65
CA GLU A 39 -9.59 -1.41 -14.18
C GLU A 39 -10.31 -2.36 -13.21
N GLY A 40 -9.56 -3.18 -12.47
CA GLY A 40 -10.11 -4.06 -11.44
C GLY A 40 -10.29 -3.41 -10.07
N LEU A 41 -10.02 -2.10 -9.92
CA LEU A 41 -10.08 -1.40 -8.64
C LEU A 41 -11.39 -0.62 -8.47
N TYR A 42 -12.18 -1.02 -7.48
CA TYR A 42 -13.39 -0.32 -7.09
C TYR A 42 -13.27 0.19 -5.65
N LEU A 43 -13.52 1.49 -5.45
CA LEU A 43 -13.46 2.11 -4.13
C LEU A 43 -14.86 2.47 -3.65
N THR A 44 -15.23 2.08 -2.43
CA THR A 44 -16.52 2.49 -1.83
C THR A 44 -16.58 3.99 -1.52
N ARG A 45 -15.40 4.61 -1.35
CA ARG A 45 -15.21 6.05 -1.19
C ARG A 45 -13.84 6.47 -1.72
N ALA A 46 -13.69 7.76 -2.01
CA ALA A 46 -12.38 8.29 -2.38
C ALA A 46 -11.34 8.09 -1.25
N ILE A 47 -10.11 7.75 -1.64
CA ILE A 47 -8.93 7.82 -0.77
C ILE A 47 -8.56 9.29 -0.59
N THR A 48 -8.25 9.68 0.64
CA THR A 48 -7.87 11.04 1.01
C THR A 48 -6.47 11.05 1.61
N MET A 49 -5.83 12.22 1.71
CA MET A 49 -4.46 12.31 2.24
C MET A 49 -4.33 11.76 3.67
N LYS A 50 -5.37 11.88 4.51
CA LYS A 50 -5.39 11.27 5.86
C LYS A 50 -5.33 9.74 5.85
N ASP A 51 -5.66 9.09 4.73
CA ASP A 51 -5.58 7.64 4.57
C ASP A 51 -4.15 7.19 4.24
N ILE A 52 -3.25 8.12 3.90
CA ILE A 52 -1.87 7.83 3.49
C ILE A 52 -0.97 8.09 4.69
N MET A 53 -0.60 7.01 5.36
CA MET A 53 0.25 7.03 6.54
C MET A 53 1.55 6.26 6.25
N VAL A 54 2.68 6.88 6.60
CA VAL A 54 4.01 6.27 6.50
C VAL A 54 4.65 6.29 7.88
N ASP A 55 5.30 5.20 8.23
CA ASP A 55 6.02 5.06 9.50
C ASP A 55 7.40 5.75 9.40
N GLU A 56 7.73 6.60 10.38
CA GLU A 56 8.97 7.38 10.39
C GLU A 56 10.23 6.51 10.56
N ASP A 57 10.14 5.39 11.27
CA ASP A 57 11.27 4.48 11.42
C ASP A 57 11.53 3.71 10.12
N VAL A 58 10.48 3.38 9.36
CA VAL A 58 10.63 2.87 7.99
C VAL A 58 11.31 3.91 7.09
N LEU A 59 10.91 5.18 7.16
CA LEU A 59 11.57 6.25 6.41
C LEU A 59 13.05 6.39 6.78
N ARG A 60 13.37 6.37 8.07
CA ARG A 60 14.75 6.43 8.58
C ARG A 60 15.59 5.24 8.12
N PHE A 61 15.02 4.05 8.15
CA PHE A 61 15.69 2.83 7.70
C PHE A 61 15.94 2.84 6.18
N MET A 62 14.98 3.33 5.40
CA MET A 62 15.11 3.46 3.96
C MET A 62 16.14 4.53 3.56
N SER A 63 16.23 5.64 4.29
CA SER A 63 17.18 6.73 4.00
C SER A 63 18.63 6.40 4.35
N THR A 64 18.87 5.44 5.25
CA THR A 64 20.20 5.04 5.72
C THR A 64 20.82 3.91 4.91
N LYS A 65 20.06 3.27 4.02
CA LYS A 65 20.58 2.23 3.12
C LYS A 65 20.82 2.83 1.73
N PRO A 66 22.07 2.82 1.19
CA PRO A 66 22.26 3.09 -0.22
C PRO A 66 21.43 2.08 -1.02
N ASN A 67 20.78 2.57 -2.07
CA ASN A 67 19.89 1.78 -2.91
C ASN A 67 20.70 0.69 -3.60
N ALA A 68 20.78 -0.51 -2.99
CA ALA A 68 21.55 -1.65 -3.50
C ALA A 68 21.12 -2.11 -4.91
N ALA A 69 19.98 -1.61 -5.41
CA ALA A 69 19.51 -1.83 -6.78
C ALA A 69 20.21 -0.94 -7.83
N LEU A 70 20.75 0.23 -7.44
CA LEU A 70 21.46 1.13 -8.37
C LEU A 70 22.95 0.76 -8.57
N GLU A 71 23.58 0.09 -7.60
CA GLU A 71 25.00 -0.30 -7.67
C GLU A 71 25.30 -1.50 -8.58
N ARG A 72 24.28 -2.19 -9.11
CA ARG A 72 24.46 -3.35 -10.02
C ARG A 72 24.37 -3.01 -11.50
N ILE A 73 24.18 -1.73 -11.86
CA ILE A 73 23.95 -1.28 -13.25
C ILE A 73 25.03 -0.28 -13.73
N ILE A 74 26.01 0.04 -12.88
CA ILE A 74 27.20 0.82 -13.25
C ILE A 74 28.42 -0.09 -13.11
#